data_AF-A0A256ZDB6-F1
#
_entry.id   AF-A0A256ZDB6-F1
#
_cell.length_a   1.000
_cell.length_b   1.000
_cell.length_c   1.000
_cell.angle_alpha   90.00
_cell.angle_beta   90.00
_cell.angle_gamma   90.00
#
_symmetry.space_group_name_H-M   'P 1'
#
loop_
_entity.id
_entity.type
_entity.pdbx_description
1 polymer ?
#
loop_
_entity_poly.entity_id
_entity_poly.type
_entity_poly.pdbx_seq_one_letter_code
_entity_poly.pdbx_strand_id
1 'polypeptide(L)'
;MVIALREFSSLKEFIKSIDDEINELRKGLGELLRKLEEVRIRAEQERKIRELLSKLGRELPSTLPNVIDFKNTRLILNPTPEQEVSSLEQAVESINNRVTYLQAIRKDLEVLGASDIEVKVVVIYVESLPRIILLKM
;
A
#
# COMPACT_ATOMS: atom_id res chain seq x y z
N MET A 1 7.57 2.91 16.23
CA MET A 1 7.15 1.49 16.27
C MET A 1 5.78 1.46 16.92
N VAL A 2 4.73 1.14 16.16
CA VAL A 2 3.38 0.96 16.72
C VAL A 2 3.16 -0.52 16.90
N ILE A 3 2.89 -0.92 18.14
CA ILE A 3 2.55 -2.28 18.52
C ILE A 3 1.09 -2.25 18.97
N ALA A 4 0.25 -3.11 18.39
CA ALA A 4 -1.14 -3.25 18.79
C ALA A 4 -1.43 -4.72 19.11
N LEU A 5 -2.23 -4.95 20.15
CA LEU A 5 -2.68 -6.28 20.55
C LEU A 5 -4.17 -6.37 20.31
N ARG A 6 -4.60 -7.40 19.57
CA ARG A 6 -6.02 -7.66 19.30
C ARG A 6 -6.37 -9.06 19.75
N GLU A 7 -7.51 -9.21 20.39
CA GLU A 7 -8.05 -10.50 20.83
C GLU A 7 -9.25 -10.88 19.96
N PHE A 8 -9.34 -12.15 19.62
CA PHE A 8 -10.42 -12.76 18.87
C PHE A 8 -10.92 -13.98 19.64
N SER A 9 -12.22 -14.20 19.57
CA SER A 9 -12.91 -15.29 20.28
C SER A 9 -12.61 -16.65 19.67
N SER A 10 -12.23 -16.68 18.38
CA SER A 10 -11.89 -17.90 17.66
C SER A 10 -10.92 -17.64 16.50
N LEU A 11 -10.32 -18.71 15.98
CA LEU A 11 -9.51 -18.64 14.76
C LEU A 11 -10.34 -18.22 13.54
N LYS A 12 -11.61 -18.67 13.46
CA LYS A 12 -12.55 -18.27 12.39
C LYS A 12 -12.79 -16.76 12.38
N GLU A 13 -12.95 -16.15 13.56
CA GLU A 13 -13.11 -14.70 13.68
C GLU A 13 -11.86 -13.95 13.22
N PHE A 14 -10.66 -14.43 13.60
CA PHE A 14 -9.42 -13.83 13.15
C PHE A 14 -9.24 -13.94 11.63
N ILE A 15 -9.52 -15.11 11.03
CA ILE A 15 -9.48 -15.31 9.57
C ILE A 15 -10.43 -14.32 8.88
N LYS A 16 -11.65 -14.18 9.39
CA LYS A 16 -12.62 -13.21 8.86
C LYS A 16 -12.08 -11.77 8.93
N SER A 17 -11.40 -11.40 10.02
CA SER A 17 -10.79 -10.07 10.12
C SER A 17 -9.69 -9.83 9.09
N ILE A 18 -8.93 -10.87 8.71
CA ILE A 18 -7.94 -10.78 7.64
C ILE A 18 -8.63 -10.62 6.28
N ASP A 19 -9.70 -11.38 6.02
CA ASP A 19 -10.48 -11.26 4.78
C ASP A 19 -11.08 -9.84 4.64
N ASP A 20 -11.62 -9.29 5.73
CA ASP A 20 -12.14 -7.92 5.76
C ASP A 20 -11.03 -6.89 5.48
N GLU A 21 -9.85 -7.04 6.09
CA GLU A 21 -8.70 -6.16 5.85
C GLU A 21 -8.19 -6.23 4.41
N ILE A 22 -8.12 -7.44 3.82
CA ILE A 22 -7.78 -7.63 2.40
C ILE A 22 -8.79 -6.91 1.50
N ASN A 23 -10.08 -7.00 1.82
CA ASN A 23 -11.13 -6.36 1.04
C ASN A 23 -11.03 -4.83 1.08
N GLU A 24 -10.76 -4.24 2.26
CA GLU A 24 -10.54 -2.80 2.38
C GLU A 24 -9.29 -2.33 1.63
N LEU A 25 -8.19 -3.09 1.71
CA LEU A 25 -6.97 -2.79 0.95
C LEU A 25 -7.22 -2.85 -0.56
N ARG A 26 -8.00 -3.81 -1.05
CA ARG A 26 -8.37 -3.92 -2.47
C ARG A 26 -9.24 -2.77 -2.95
N LYS A 27 -10.16 -2.27 -2.11
CA LYS A 27 -10.95 -1.06 -2.42
C LYS A 27 -10.03 0.15 -2.57
N GLY A 28 -9.15 0.39 -1.59
CA GLY A 28 -8.18 1.49 -1.64
C GLY A 28 -7.23 1.38 -2.84
N LEU A 29 -6.82 0.17 -3.21
CA LEU A 29 -6.03 -0.08 -4.41
C LEU A 29 -6.76 0.38 -5.68
N GLY A 30 -8.06 0.10 -5.79
CA GLY A 30 -8.87 0.55 -6.93
C GLY A 30 -8.91 2.07 -7.08
N GLU A 31 -9.00 2.80 -5.95
CA GLU A 31 -8.95 4.27 -5.94
C GLU A 31 -7.59 4.81 -6.36
N LEU A 32 -6.50 4.23 -5.83
CA LEU A 32 -5.14 4.61 -6.21
C LEU A 32 -4.85 4.35 -7.68
N LEU A 33 -5.31 3.22 -8.23
CA LEU A 33 -5.12 2.89 -9.65
C LEU A 33 -5.83 3.87 -10.58
N ARG A 34 -7.05 4.31 -10.23
CA ARG A 34 -7.77 5.35 -11.00
C ARG A 34 -6.98 6.66 -11.00
N LYS A 35 -6.53 7.10 -9.82
CA LYS A 35 -5.73 8.32 -9.69
C LYS A 35 -4.40 8.22 -10.43
N LEU A 36 -3.73 7.08 -10.35
CA LEU A 36 -2.48 6.81 -11.07
C LEU A 36 -2.68 6.96 -12.58
N GLU A 37 -3.76 6.42 -13.13
CA GLU A 37 -4.06 6.53 -14.56
C GLU A 37 -4.30 7.99 -14.99
N GLU A 38 -5.07 8.76 -14.21
CA GLU A 38 -5.28 10.18 -14.45
C GLU A 38 -3.97 10.97 -14.48
N VAL A 39 -3.04 10.68 -13.56
CA VAL A 39 -1.74 11.36 -13.52
C VAL A 39 -0.83 10.92 -14.67
N ARG A 40 -0.86 9.63 -15.05
CA ARG A 40 -0.09 9.12 -16.21
C ARG A 40 -0.48 9.81 -17.50
N ILE A 41 -1.77 10.05 -17.71
CA ILE A 41 -2.25 10.82 -18.87
C ILE A 41 -1.66 12.24 -18.87
N ARG A 42 -1.65 12.92 -17.71
CA ARG A 42 -1.06 14.26 -17.57
C ARG A 42 0.46 14.25 -17.82
N ALA A 43 1.18 13.26 -17.28
CA ALA A 43 2.62 13.10 -17.48
C ALA A 43 2.98 12.88 -18.96
N GLU A 44 2.21 12.04 -19.66
CA GLU A 44 2.43 11.78 -21.08
C GLU A 44 2.16 13.03 -21.94
N GLN A 45 1.13 13.82 -21.61
CA GLN A 45 0.87 15.09 -22.28
C GLN A 45 2.01 16.09 -22.06
N GLU A 46 2.48 16.22 -20.81
CA GLU A 46 3.60 17.09 -20.48
C GLU A 46 4.88 16.68 -21.24
N ARG A 47 5.16 15.37 -21.28
CA ARG A 47 6.32 14.84 -22.01
C ARG A 47 6.25 15.16 -23.51
N LYS A 48 5.09 14.98 -24.14
CA LYS A 48 4.88 15.33 -25.56
C LYS A 48 5.11 16.82 -25.82
N ILE A 49 4.61 17.70 -24.94
CA ILE A 49 4.83 19.14 -25.07
C ILE A 49 6.33 19.47 -24.96
N ARG A 50 7.03 18.88 -23.97
CA ARG A 50 8.48 19.06 -23.79
C ARG A 50 9.27 18.59 -25.03
N GLU A 51 8.91 17.45 -25.61
CA GLU A 51 9.52 16.92 -26.84
C GLU A 51 9.31 17.86 -28.04
N LEU A 52 8.11 18.42 -28.20
CA LEU A 52 7.82 19.39 -29.26
C LEU A 52 8.59 20.70 -29.09
N LEU A 53 8.68 21.22 -27.86
CA LEU A 53 9.44 22.44 -27.57
C LEU A 53 10.95 22.23 -27.78
N SER A 54 11.49 21.08 -27.39
CA SER A 54 12.88 20.71 -27.63
C SER A 54 13.22 20.68 -29.13
N LYS A 55 12.32 20.14 -29.97
CA LYS A 55 12.45 20.20 -31.45
C LYS A 55 12.49 21.62 -32.01
N LEU A 56 11.92 22.60 -31.31
CA LEU A 56 11.96 24.02 -31.67
C LEU A 56 13.21 24.74 -31.12
N GLY A 57 14.17 24.01 -30.53
CA GLY A 57 15.36 24.57 -29.90
C GLY A 57 15.07 25.32 -28.60
N ARG A 58 13.89 25.08 -27.99
CA ARG A 58 13.47 25.69 -26.73
C ARG A 58 13.47 24.61 -25.65
N GLU A 59 14.46 24.63 -24.78
CA GLU A 59 14.46 23.77 -23.60
C GLU A 59 13.76 24.48 -22.43
N LEU A 60 12.86 23.76 -21.77
CA LEU A 60 12.34 24.20 -20.48
C LEU A 60 13.45 24.09 -19.44
N PRO A 61 13.59 25.06 -18.51
CA PRO A 61 14.56 24.96 -17.43
C PRO A 61 14.39 23.64 -16.67
N SER A 62 15.51 23.02 -16.28
CA SER A 62 15.48 21.89 -15.35
C SER A 62 14.78 22.31 -14.06
N THR A 63 13.90 21.45 -13.56
CA THR A 63 13.17 21.71 -12.30
C THR A 63 14.18 21.83 -11.16
N LEU A 64 14.05 22.90 -10.37
CA LEU A 64 14.80 23.10 -9.13
C LEU A 64 14.57 21.91 -8.17
N PRO A 65 15.49 21.63 -7.24
CA PRO A 65 15.25 20.63 -6.20
C PRO A 65 14.04 21.05 -5.37
N ASN A 66 12.93 20.33 -5.55
CA ASN A 66 11.65 20.57 -4.89
C ASN A 66 11.30 19.51 -3.84
N VAL A 67 12.25 18.59 -3.58
CA VAL A 67 12.10 17.49 -2.62
C VAL A 67 12.83 17.87 -1.32
N ILE A 68 12.13 17.73 -0.20
CA ILE A 68 12.67 17.89 1.15
C ILE A 68 12.52 16.55 1.87
N ASP A 69 13.64 15.90 2.15
CA ASP A 69 13.68 14.63 2.87
C ASP A 69 13.68 14.85 4.38
N PHE A 70 12.76 14.19 5.08
CA PHE A 70 12.79 13.99 6.53
C PHE A 70 13.28 12.58 6.84
N LYS A 71 13.47 12.26 8.13
CA LYS A 71 13.97 10.94 8.57
C LYS A 71 13.19 9.75 7.98
N ASN A 72 11.86 9.82 7.94
CA ASN A 72 10.98 8.72 7.52
C ASN A 72 9.88 9.17 6.53
N THR A 73 9.98 10.37 5.97
CA THR A 73 8.93 10.97 5.13
C THR A 73 9.56 11.97 4.18
N ARG A 74 8.95 12.20 3.03
CA ARG A 74 9.43 13.18 2.03
C ARG A 74 8.31 14.16 1.71
N LEU A 75 8.67 15.43 1.54
CA LEU A 75 7.78 16.48 1.06
C LEU A 75 8.23 16.90 -0.34
N ILE A 76 7.30 16.95 -1.29
CA ILE A 76 7.56 17.42 -2.65
C ILE A 76 6.72 18.69 -2.87
N LEU A 77 7.36 19.82 -3.10
CA LEU A 77 6.71 21.10 -3.37
C LEU A 77 6.41 21.21 -4.87
N ASN A 78 5.15 21.46 -5.25
CA ASN A 78 4.72 21.51 -6.66
C ASN A 78 5.25 20.31 -7.46
N PRO A 79 4.81 19.08 -7.12
CA PRO A 79 5.34 17.88 -7.76
C PRO A 79 5.08 17.90 -9.27
N THR A 80 6.03 17.39 -10.05
CA THR A 80 5.77 17.12 -11.48
C THR A 80 4.85 15.91 -11.61
N PRO A 81 4.13 15.75 -12.73
CA PRO A 81 3.33 14.56 -12.98
C PRO A 81 4.13 13.26 -12.83
N GLU A 82 5.41 13.23 -13.21
CA GLU A 82 6.27 12.05 -13.04
C GLU A 82 6.55 11.74 -11.57
N GLN A 83 6.78 12.78 -10.74
CA GLN A 83 6.96 12.62 -9.30
C GLN A 83 5.67 12.11 -8.63
N GLU A 84 4.50 12.60 -9.06
CA GLU A 84 3.20 12.10 -8.61
C GLU A 84 2.98 10.63 -9.02
N VAL A 85 3.26 10.27 -10.28
CA VAL A 85 3.19 8.88 -10.77
C VAL A 85 4.06 7.97 -9.91
N SER A 86 5.34 8.31 -9.74
CA SER A 86 6.27 7.50 -8.96
C SER A 86 5.83 7.32 -7.50
N SER A 87 5.25 8.37 -6.90
CA SER A 87 4.74 8.31 -5.52
C SER A 87 3.51 7.40 -5.40
N LEU A 88 2.59 7.47 -6.38
CA LEU A 88 1.41 6.61 -6.42
C LEU A 88 1.77 5.16 -6.71
N GLU A 89 2.75 4.89 -7.58
CA GLU A 89 3.25 3.55 -7.86
C GLU A 89 3.84 2.88 -6.61
N GLN A 90 4.65 3.62 -5.84
CA GLN A 90 5.17 3.14 -4.55
C GLN A 90 4.04 2.79 -3.57
N ALA A 91 2.98 3.60 -3.51
CA ALA A 91 1.83 3.32 -2.66
C ALA A 91 1.06 2.07 -3.12
N VAL A 92 0.85 1.90 -4.43
CA VAL A 92 0.25 0.71 -5.05
C VAL A 92 1.05 -0.55 -4.73
N GLU A 93 2.38 -0.49 -4.89
CA GLU A 93 3.27 -1.60 -4.57
C GLU A 93 3.19 -1.96 -3.07
N SER A 94 3.20 -0.96 -2.20
CA SER A 94 3.07 -1.18 -0.75
C SER A 94 1.75 -1.86 -0.38
N ILE A 95 0.63 -1.48 -1.00
CA ILE A 95 -0.67 -2.14 -0.76
C ILE A 95 -0.65 -3.57 -1.29
N ASN A 96 -0.14 -3.79 -2.50
CA ASN A 96 -0.03 -5.13 -3.07
C ASN A 96 0.80 -6.07 -2.18
N ASN A 97 1.97 -5.62 -1.72
CA ASN A 97 2.83 -6.38 -0.82
C ASN A 97 2.10 -6.76 0.48
N ARG A 98 1.31 -5.83 1.04
CA ARG A 98 0.49 -6.10 2.23
C ARG A 98 -0.64 -7.09 1.96
N VAL A 99 -1.35 -6.96 0.84
CA VAL A 99 -2.39 -7.90 0.44
C VAL A 99 -1.80 -9.30 0.29
N THR A 100 -0.68 -9.45 -0.42
CA THR A 100 0.00 -10.73 -0.59
C THR A 100 0.42 -11.35 0.75
N TYR A 101 0.96 -10.54 1.67
CA TYR A 101 1.33 -10.99 3.01
C TYR A 101 0.11 -11.52 3.79
N LEU A 102 -0.98 -10.77 3.81
CA LEU A 102 -2.21 -11.18 4.51
C LEU A 102 -2.86 -12.41 3.88
N GLN A 103 -2.83 -12.52 2.54
CA GLN A 103 -3.32 -13.70 1.83
C GLN A 103 -2.53 -14.97 2.17
N ALA A 104 -1.21 -14.87 2.31
CA ALA A 104 -0.38 -15.98 2.73
C ALA A 104 -0.77 -16.45 4.14
N ILE A 105 -0.87 -15.53 5.10
CA ILE A 105 -1.30 -15.84 6.47
C ILE A 105 -2.70 -16.47 6.48
N ARG A 106 -3.66 -15.89 5.74
CA ARG A 106 -5.02 -16.43 5.65
C ARG A 106 -5.02 -17.88 5.16
N LYS A 107 -4.22 -18.20 4.15
CA LYS A 107 -4.10 -19.57 3.61
C LYS A 107 -3.48 -20.54 4.63
N ASP A 108 -2.44 -20.12 5.33
CA ASP A 108 -1.78 -20.96 6.35
C ASP A 108 -2.73 -21.23 7.53
N LEU A 109 -3.53 -20.22 7.93
CA LEU A 109 -4.52 -20.34 9.01
C LEU A 109 -5.73 -21.17 8.61
N GLU A 110 -6.10 -21.21 7.33
CA GLU A 110 -7.21 -22.05 6.83
C GLU A 110 -6.98 -23.53 7.12
N VAL A 111 -5.72 -23.99 7.04
CA VAL A 111 -5.32 -25.36 7.40
C VAL A 111 -5.57 -25.64 8.89
N LEU A 112 -5.25 -24.67 9.75
CA LEU A 112 -5.47 -24.77 11.20
C LEU A 112 -6.94 -24.68 11.58
N GLY A 113 -7.72 -23.86 10.85
CA GLY A 113 -9.15 -23.64 11.06
C GLY A 113 -10.05 -24.76 10.55
N ALA A 114 -9.53 -25.72 9.79
CA ALA A 114 -10.22 -26.96 9.44
C ALA A 114 -10.42 -27.89 10.66
N SER A 115 -9.73 -27.60 11.77
CA SER A 115 -9.91 -28.28 13.04
C SER A 115 -10.97 -27.55 13.87
N ASP A 116 -11.93 -28.26 14.48
CA ASP A 116 -12.96 -27.68 15.38
C ASP A 116 -12.39 -27.27 16.75
N ILE A 117 -11.33 -26.46 16.73
CA ILE A 117 -10.64 -25.99 17.92
C ILE A 117 -11.23 -24.64 18.34
N GLU A 118 -11.99 -24.63 19.43
CA GLU A 118 -12.49 -23.41 20.07
C GLU A 118 -11.43 -22.83 21.03
N VAL A 119 -10.46 -22.10 20.48
CA VAL A 119 -9.43 -21.39 21.26
C VAL A 119 -9.50 -19.89 21.06
N LYS A 120 -9.24 -19.13 22.12
CA LYS A 120 -9.07 -17.68 22.02
C LYS A 120 -7.76 -17.37 21.30
N VAL A 121 -7.80 -16.37 20.43
CA VAL A 121 -6.65 -15.97 19.62
C VAL A 121 -6.22 -14.56 20.00
N VAL A 122 -4.94 -14.38 20.32
CA VAL A 122 -4.36 -13.06 20.57
C VAL A 122 -3.30 -12.77 19.53
N VAL A 123 -3.43 -11.65 18.83
CA VAL A 123 -2.56 -11.29 17.71
C VAL A 123 -1.82 -10.01 18.03
N ILE A 124 -0.50 -10.06 17.88
CA ILE A 124 0.40 -8.92 18.03
C ILE A 124 0.68 -8.35 16.64
N TYR A 125 0.30 -7.10 16.44
CA TYR A 125 0.53 -6.35 15.22
C TYR A 125 1.74 -5.44 15.39
N VAL A 126 2.60 -5.42 14.37
CA VAL A 126 3.70 -4.45 14.24
C VAL A 126 3.55 -3.77 12.89
N GLU A 127 3.46 -2.44 12.91
CA GLU A 127 3.20 -1.64 11.69
C GLU A 127 1.95 -2.09 10.94
N SER A 128 0.90 -2.40 11.72
CA SER A 128 -0.39 -2.89 11.21
C SER A 128 -0.33 -4.24 10.49
N LEU A 129 0.76 -4.97 10.58
CA LEU A 129 0.87 -6.35 10.10
C LEU A 129 0.81 -7.34 11.27
N PRO A 130 -0.02 -8.39 11.21
CA PRO A 130 -0.04 -9.43 12.24
C PRO A 130 1.29 -10.20 12.21
N ARG A 131 2.07 -10.11 13.31
CA ARG A 131 3.40 -10.72 13.41
C ARG A 131 3.42 -11.99 14.24
N ILE A 132 2.68 -12.01 15.34
CA ILE A 132 2.64 -13.14 16.26
C ILE A 132 1.18 -13.47 16.55
N ILE A 133 0.84 -14.75 16.43
CA ILE A 133 -0.49 -15.29 16.73
C ILE A 133 -0.31 -16.23 17.92
N LEU A 134 -0.99 -15.93 19.02
CA LEU A 134 -0.97 -16.71 20.25
C LEU A 134 -2.33 -17.40 20.40
N LEU A 135 -2.31 -18.73 20.47
CA LEU A 135 -3.49 -19.51 20.81
C LEU A 135 -3.52 -19.70 22.33
N LYS A 136 -4.55 -19.19 22.99
CA LYS A 136 -4.79 -19.38 24.42
C LYS A 136 -5.77 -20.53 24.61
N MET A 137 -5.29 -21.60 25.23
CA MET A 137 -6.07 -22.76 25.67
C MET A 137 -6.59 -22.54 27.09
#